data_AF-A0A1E7KS56-F1
#
_entry.id   AF-A0A1E7KS56-F1
#
_cell.length_a   1.000
_cell.length_b   1.000
_cell.length_c   1.000
_cell.angle_alpha   90.00
_cell.angle_beta   90.00
_cell.angle_gamma   90.00
#
_symmetry.space_group_name_H-M   'P 1'
#
loop_
_entity.id
_entity.type
_entity.pdbx_description
1 polymer ?
#
loop_
_entity_poly.entity_id
_entity_poly.type
_entity_poly.pdbx_seq_one_letter_code
_entity_poly.pdbx_strand_id
1 'polypeptide(L)'
;ELLVECGVVGVSVAAVNGPESTVVSGSVVGLVGLVEVCEGRGVWVRWVEVDYASHSVQVEEIEEELREALVGLEPKEPEVP
;
A
#
# COMPACT_ATOMS: atom_id res chain seq x y z
N GLU A 1 -0.71 -8.31 12.05
CA GLU A 1 -0.50 -8.16 13.51
C GLU A 1 0.28 -6.89 13.83
N LEU A 2 1.49 -6.69 13.29
CA LEU A 2 2.32 -5.50 13.57
C LEU A 2 1.60 -4.14 13.36
N LEU A 3 0.92 -3.93 12.23
CA LEU A 3 0.19 -2.67 11.97
C LEU A 3 -0.87 -2.37 13.04
N VAL A 4 -1.56 -3.41 13.52
CA VAL A 4 -2.60 -3.30 14.55
C VAL A 4 -1.96 -3.07 15.92
N GLU A 5 -0.90 -3.80 16.25
CA GLU A 5 -0.15 -3.64 17.50
C GLU A 5 0.48 -2.27 17.66
N CYS A 6 1.01 -1.71 16.57
CA CYS A 6 1.72 -0.44 16.59
C CYS A 6 0.79 0.77 16.56
N GLY A 7 -0.53 0.56 16.37
CA GLY A 7 -1.52 1.64 16.34
C GLY A 7 -1.24 2.70 15.27
N VAL A 8 -0.54 2.34 14.20
CA VAL A 8 -0.11 3.28 13.18
C VAL A 8 -1.31 3.67 12.33
N VAL A 9 -1.68 4.96 12.37
CA VAL A 9 -2.83 5.49 11.65
C VAL A 9 -2.43 5.85 10.22
N GLY A 10 -3.30 5.54 9.26
CA GLY A 10 -3.11 5.93 7.85
C GLY A 10 -2.05 5.12 7.12
N VAL A 11 -1.80 3.87 7.52
CA VAL A 11 -0.98 2.89 6.80
C VAL A 11 -1.82 1.66 6.48
N SER A 12 -1.68 1.15 5.27
CA SER A 12 -2.37 -0.02 4.75
C SER A 12 -1.37 -1.05 4.23
N VAL A 13 -1.80 -2.32 4.15
CA VAL A 13 -1.05 -3.32 3.40
C VAL A 13 -1.29 -3.07 1.92
N ALA A 14 -0.21 -2.76 1.19
CA ALA A 14 -0.27 -2.54 -0.25
C ALA A 14 -0.17 -3.85 -1.03
N ALA A 15 0.71 -4.75 -0.59
CA ALA A 15 0.92 -6.04 -1.23
C ALA A 15 1.49 -7.07 -0.25
N VAL A 16 1.06 -8.32 -0.39
CA VAL A 16 1.67 -9.47 0.28
C VAL A 16 2.42 -10.27 -0.79
N ASN A 17 3.73 -10.07 -0.88
CA ASN A 17 4.57 -10.71 -1.90
C ASN A 17 5.03 -12.12 -1.46
N GLY A 18 4.93 -12.42 -0.17
CA GLY A 18 5.27 -13.73 0.39
C GLY A 18 5.20 -13.73 1.92
N PRO A 19 5.47 -14.89 2.55
CA PRO A 19 5.40 -15.02 4.00
C PRO A 19 6.39 -14.11 4.75
N GLU A 20 7.51 -13.76 4.12
CA GLU A 20 8.56 -12.90 4.69
C GLU A 20 8.68 -11.53 3.99
N SER A 21 7.77 -11.21 3.06
CA SER A 21 7.84 -9.98 2.26
C SER A 21 6.47 -9.36 2.07
N THR A 22 6.25 -8.21 2.69
CA THR A 22 5.01 -7.42 2.59
C THR A 22 5.37 -5.96 2.30
N VAL A 23 4.63 -5.33 1.39
CA VAL A 23 4.69 -3.89 1.13
C VAL A 23 3.55 -3.22 1.86
N VAL A 24 3.85 -2.11 2.52
CA VAL A 24 2.87 -1.23 3.15
C VAL A 24 2.97 0.15 2.50
N SER A 25 1.85 0.85 2.44
CA SER A 25 1.77 2.20 1.89
C SER A 25 0.83 3.05 2.73
N GLY A 26 0.92 4.37 2.59
CA GLY A 26 0.03 5.29 3.26
C GLY A 26 0.71 6.61 3.56
N SER A 27 0.32 7.25 4.66
CA SER A 27 0.84 8.56 5.03
C SER A 27 2.32 8.48 5.39
N VAL A 28 3.11 9.48 4.98
CA VAL A 28 4.54 9.54 5.30
C VAL A 28 4.77 9.47 6.82
N VAL A 29 3.95 10.18 7.60
CA VAL A 29 4.03 10.17 9.07
C VAL A 29 3.80 8.77 9.63
N GLY A 30 2.77 8.06 9.14
CA GLY A 30 2.50 6.69 9.56
C GLY A 30 3.63 5.74 9.17
N LEU A 31 4.14 5.84 7.94
CA LEU A 31 5.24 4.99 7.46
C LEU A 31 6.53 5.23 8.25
N VAL A 32 6.88 6.47 8.57
CA VAL A 32 8.05 6.79 9.43
C VAL A 32 7.90 6.15 10.81
N GLY A 33 6.73 6.30 11.46
CA GLY A 33 6.50 5.68 12.77
C GLY A 33 6.57 4.15 12.73
N LEU A 34 6.11 3.54 11.63
CA LEU A 34 6.23 2.09 11.46
C LEU A 34 7.69 1.64 11.26
N VAL A 35 8.48 2.39 10.49
CA VAL A 35 9.91 2.12 10.29
C VAL A 35 10.64 2.12 11.62
N GLU A 36 10.41 3.11 12.48
CA GLU A 36 11.02 3.18 13.82
C GLU A 36 10.70 1.94 14.66
N VAL A 37 9.45 1.47 14.63
CA VAL A 37 9.06 0.24 15.36
C VAL A 37 9.73 -1.00 14.77
N CYS A 38 9.77 -1.12 13.45
CA CYS A 38 10.44 -2.23 12.78
C CYS A 38 11.93 -2.29 13.11
N GLU A 39 12.63 -1.15 13.04
CA GLU A 39 14.04 -1.04 13.41
C GLU A 39 14.28 -1.41 14.87
N GLY A 40 13.42 -0.95 15.79
CA GLY A 40 13.47 -1.34 17.20
C GLY A 40 13.27 -2.83 17.45
N ARG A 41 12.60 -3.54 16.54
CA ARG A 41 12.42 -5.00 16.56
C ARG A 41 13.46 -5.76 15.73
N GLY A 42 14.41 -5.06 15.09
CA GLY A 42 15.40 -5.68 14.19
C GLY A 42 14.82 -6.21 12.88
N VAL A 43 13.64 -5.74 12.48
CA VAL A 43 12.99 -6.11 11.21
C VAL A 43 13.57 -5.26 10.09
N TRP A 44 13.99 -5.90 9.00
CA TRP A 44 14.51 -5.20 7.83
C TRP A 44 13.40 -4.44 7.10
N VAL A 45 13.66 -3.18 6.78
CA VAL A 45 12.75 -2.32 6.02
C VAL A 45 13.53 -1.61 4.92
N ARG A 46 12.87 -1.39 3.79
CA ARG A 46 13.38 -0.59 2.68
C ARG A 46 12.26 0.25 2.09
N TRP A 47 12.57 1.52 1.81
CA TRP A 47 11.67 2.41 1.07
C TRP A 47 11.57 2.02 -0.41
N VAL A 48 10.35 2.13 -0.95
CA VAL A 48 10.10 2.04 -2.38
C VAL A 48 10.17 3.45 -2.94
N GLU A 49 10.98 3.65 -3.99
CA GLU A 49 11.18 4.97 -4.63
C GLU A 49 9.99 5.31 -5.54
N VAL A 50 8.88 5.69 -4.91
CA VAL A 50 7.66 6.19 -5.55
C VAL A 50 7.13 7.39 -4.76
N ASP A 51 6.43 8.28 -5.44
CA ASP A 51 5.93 9.56 -4.90
C ASP A 51 4.47 9.52 -4.46
N TYR A 52 3.81 8.35 -4.55
CA TYR A 52 2.43 8.15 -4.13
C TYR A 52 2.23 6.82 -3.39
N ALA A 53 1.21 6.77 -2.53
CA ALA A 53 0.84 5.61 -1.75
C ALA A 53 -0.25 4.80 -2.46
N SER A 54 0.11 4.01 -3.49
CA SER A 54 -0.85 3.07 -4.10
C SER A 54 -1.40 2.07 -3.08
N HIS A 55 -2.59 1.51 -3.36
CA HIS A 55 -3.22 0.48 -2.49
C HIS A 55 -3.46 0.94 -1.03
N SER A 56 -3.79 2.22 -0.84
CA SER A 56 -4.16 2.81 0.45
C SER A 56 -5.32 3.79 0.29
N VAL A 57 -5.88 4.28 1.40
CA VAL A 57 -6.99 5.27 1.39
C VAL A 57 -6.65 6.53 0.57
N GLN A 58 -5.36 6.85 0.42
CA GLN A 58 -4.89 7.99 -0.36
C GLN A 58 -5.29 7.91 -1.85
N VAL A 59 -5.54 6.71 -2.42
CA VAL A 59 -5.99 6.61 -3.82
C VAL A 59 -7.49 6.84 -4.00
N GLU A 60 -8.27 6.95 -2.92
CA GLU A 60 -9.71 7.25 -3.02
C GLU A 60 -9.97 8.64 -3.63
N GLU A 61 -9.03 9.58 -3.47
CA GLU A 61 -9.14 10.94 -4.02
C GLU A 61 -9.27 10.96 -5.56
N ILE A 62 -8.74 9.93 -6.24
CA ILE A 62 -8.77 9.82 -7.70
C ILE A 62 -9.80 8.81 -8.22
N GLU A 63 -10.65 8.24 -7.34
CA GLU A 63 -11.57 7.15 -7.72
C GLU A 63 -12.49 7.56 -8.87
N GLU A 64 -13.12 8.74 -8.76
CA GLU A 64 -14.09 9.19 -9.76
C GLU A 64 -13.41 9.58 -11.08
N GLU A 65 -12.30 10.30 -11.02
CA GLU A 65 -11.53 10.67 -12.22
C GLU A 65 -11.05 9.41 -12.97
N LEU A 66 -10.59 8.39 -12.23
CA LEU A 66 -10.18 7.12 -12.82
C LEU A 66 -11.38 6.37 -13.43
N ARG A 67 -12.53 6.36 -12.74
CA ARG A 67 -13.77 5.75 -13.24
C ARG A 67 -14.21 6.39 -14.55
N GLU A 68 -14.22 7.72 -14.62
CA GLU A 68 -14.57 8.48 -15.82
C GLU A 68 -13.58 8.20 -16.96
N ALA A 69 -12.27 8.19 -16.67
CA ALA A 69 -11.23 7.94 -17.67
C ALA A 69 -11.30 6.53 -18.29
N LEU A 70 -11.85 5.55 -17.56
CA LEU A 70 -11.97 4.17 -17.99
C LEU A 70 -13.34 3.85 -18.65
N VAL A 71 -14.22 4.84 -18.81
CA VAL A 71 -15.50 4.67 -19.51
C VAL A 71 -15.26 4.20 -20.95
N GLY A 72 -16.00 3.16 -21.36
CA GLY A 72 -15.93 2.60 -22.71
C GLY A 72 -14.90 1.48 -22.89
N LEU A 73 -14.18 1.10 -21.82
CA LEU A 73 -13.42 -0.14 -21.85
C LEU A 73 -14.36 -1.35 -21.93
N GLU A 74 -14.04 -2.28 -22.84
CA GLU A 74 -14.74 -3.56 -23.01
C GLU A 74 -13.76 -4.70 -22.64
N PRO A 75 -13.72 -5.13 -21.36
CA PRO A 75 -12.88 -6.25 -20.94
C PRO A 75 -13.25 -7.52 -21.69
N LYS A 76 -12.25 -8.32 -22.05
CA LYS A 76 -12.42 -9.64 -22.68
C LYS A 76 -12.09 -10.75 -21.69
N GLU A 77 -12.61 -11.94 -21.97
CA GLU A 77 -12.25 -13.13 -21.21
C GLU A 77 -10.73 -13.37 -21.33
N PRO A 78 -10.01 -13.55 -20.20
CA PRO A 78 -8.59 -13.83 -20.25
C PRO A 78 -8.36 -15.25 -20.78
N GLU A 79 -7.49 -15.38 -21.79
CA GLU A 79 -7.15 -16.68 -22.39
C GLU A 79 -6.12 -17.48 -21.57
N VAL A 80 -5.50 -16.83 -20.60
CA VAL A 80 -4.49 -17.41 -19.71
C VAL A 80 -4.79 -17.04 -18.26
N PRO A 81 -4.47 -17.90 -17.29
CA PRO A 81 -4.49 -17.56 -15.87
C PRO A 81 -3.54 -16.41 -15.50
#